data_AF-A0AAE8ZX01-F1
#
_entry.id   AF-A0AAE8ZX01-F1
#
_cell.length_a   1.000
_cell.length_b   1.000
_cell.length_c   1.000
_cell.angle_alpha   90.00
_cell.angle_beta   90.00
_cell.angle_gamma   90.00
#
_symmetry.space_group_name_H-M   'P 1'
#
loop_
_entity.id
_entity.type
_entity.pdbx_description
1 polymer ?
#
loop_
_entity_poly.entity_id
_entity_poly.type
_entity_poly.pdbx_seq_one_letter_code
_entity_poly.pdbx_strand_id
1 'polypeptide(L)'
;MNRSLLVQNFNFCKICAQPASGNHFGIQSCRACAAFFRRAANSKWGSQPCRSNNCDRKLIPCKPCRLKRCKEQGMSTSNFQFNRDILKRILPRSVEIFVGKPESVIFCDPQSPQNSKTFIDIQGLVDYTANILKNGPEGPISGRSQLQKLANGLENFSSRISVRILKTMSKDETADCWEYYITTFAKWLNYFDEFKLLPIDMQLEIALAVWHVWGRLEKHAITALVRKQRIFTDRNMIVIGRNVLVNLDAFEYDHTWLTKYEPEQVEFFTGVKSLELTEVVDSLIDLEPTPIELTFMLAQCSFHYAGQRFQGEILKATEKLQQILSDDLHDYYVKDLEKPRYSERLAKMMKVNNIIQRHIREIRPRADLARTNKIFNKVDLRKRSKIEGFHSENDKNLVNSTFTATWRYPYRNVHHHMEFKTESGKVKHVKYVTANKTLSDELVANNLGFRIAEDDVFTVLKIPLNQPALRLVIFLPKPEYSLAKSITKLDATRIGNLFKEFTVYNVHFKIPCFEMSSTLDTSTLMRLKNPKFHKLRFDWRQPSEKYLEQDEDFHEPFVKRIPDRTPFHFVANRPFFYTVFNHRLPILIGIYTGTRS
;
A
#
# COMPACT_ATOMS: atom_id res chain seq x y z
N MET A 1 -22.30 -53.06 50.12
CA MET A 1 -21.83 -53.76 48.90
C MET A 1 -20.50 -53.16 48.44
N ASN A 2 -19.48 -54.02 48.39
CA ASN A 2 -18.23 -53.95 47.62
C ASN A 2 -17.34 -52.69 47.68
N ARG A 3 -16.44 -52.65 48.67
CA ARG A 3 -15.05 -52.20 48.43
C ARG A 3 -14.26 -53.41 47.96
N SER A 4 -14.17 -53.62 46.65
CA SER A 4 -13.25 -54.58 46.06
C SER A 4 -11.82 -54.11 46.28
N LEU A 5 -11.13 -54.73 47.24
CA LEU A 5 -9.67 -54.74 47.30
C LEU A 5 -9.17 -55.34 45.97
N LEU A 6 -8.72 -54.48 45.05
CA LEU A 6 -7.90 -54.89 43.93
C LEU A 6 -6.62 -55.49 44.51
N VAL A 7 -6.56 -56.81 44.58
CA VAL A 7 -5.30 -57.54 44.71
C VAL A 7 -4.50 -57.24 43.45
N GLN A 8 -3.74 -56.14 43.46
CA GLN A 8 -2.72 -55.90 42.45
C GLN A 8 -1.64 -56.95 42.66
N ASN A 9 -1.64 -57.98 41.81
CA ASN A 9 -0.50 -58.88 41.66
C ASN A 9 0.70 -58.04 41.18
N PHE A 10 1.45 -57.46 42.11
CA PHE A 10 2.71 -56.79 41.84
C PHE A 10 3.71 -57.85 41.39
N ASN A 11 3.78 -58.08 40.08
CA ASN A 11 4.82 -58.92 39.52
C ASN A 11 6.17 -58.23 39.70
N PHE A 12 7.05 -58.80 40.53
CA PHE A 12 8.38 -58.29 40.75
C PHE A 12 9.36 -58.74 39.67
N CYS A 13 10.40 -57.94 39.44
CA CYS A 13 11.48 -58.24 38.51
C CYS A 13 12.31 -59.40 39.03
N LYS A 14 12.37 -60.51 38.29
CA LYS A 14 13.15 -61.71 38.68
C LYS A 14 14.65 -61.46 38.86
N ILE A 15 15.17 -60.34 38.37
CA ILE A 15 16.59 -59.97 38.44
C ILE A 15 16.94 -59.11 39.66
N CYS A 16 16.10 -58.12 40.01
CA CYS A 16 16.45 -57.14 41.04
C CYS A 16 15.33 -56.87 42.06
N ALA A 17 14.25 -57.66 42.02
CA ALA A 17 13.08 -57.57 42.89
C ALA A 17 12.34 -56.21 42.89
N GLN A 18 12.71 -55.27 42.03
CA GLN A 18 11.95 -54.03 41.80
C GLN A 18 10.67 -54.32 41.02
N PRO A 19 9.65 -53.45 41.05
CA PRO A 19 8.41 -53.64 40.28
C PRO A 19 8.71 -53.95 38.81
N ALA A 20 8.19 -55.06 38.30
CA ALA A 20 8.36 -55.41 36.90
C ALA A 20 7.41 -54.61 36.03
N SER A 21 7.91 -54.25 34.86
CA SER A 21 7.13 -53.54 33.84
C SER A 21 6.44 -54.48 32.84
N GLY A 22 6.66 -55.79 32.96
CA GLY A 22 6.19 -56.81 32.02
C GLY A 22 7.29 -57.82 31.65
N ASN A 23 7.02 -58.63 30.63
CA ASN A 23 7.95 -59.60 30.09
C ASN A 23 8.92 -58.95 29.10
N HIS A 24 10.23 -59.03 29.39
CA HIS A 24 11.29 -58.59 28.48
C HIS A 24 12.31 -59.70 28.31
N PHE A 25 12.64 -60.01 27.05
CA PHE A 25 13.62 -61.06 26.70
C PHE A 25 13.29 -62.45 27.25
N GLY A 26 12.01 -62.76 27.47
CA GLY A 26 11.54 -64.07 27.91
C GLY A 26 11.16 -64.16 29.38
N ILE A 27 11.43 -63.12 30.19
CA ILE A 27 11.13 -63.13 31.63
C ILE A 27 10.48 -61.84 32.12
N GLN A 28 9.72 -61.95 33.22
CA GLN A 28 9.17 -60.80 33.94
C GLN A 28 10.28 -59.94 34.55
N SER A 29 10.47 -58.72 34.03
CA SER A 29 11.55 -57.82 34.46
C SER A 29 11.18 -56.33 34.40
N CYS A 30 11.97 -55.50 35.08
CA CYS A 30 11.86 -54.04 34.97
C CYS A 30 12.59 -53.53 33.71
N ARG A 31 12.17 -52.37 33.19
CA ARG A 31 12.79 -51.75 32.00
C ARG A 31 14.31 -51.55 32.15
N ALA A 32 14.79 -51.29 33.37
CA ALA A 32 16.21 -51.11 33.64
C ALA A 32 17.01 -52.41 33.46
N CYS A 33 16.49 -53.56 33.93
CA CYS A 33 17.12 -54.87 33.72
C CYS A 33 17.05 -55.30 32.25
N ALA A 34 15.93 -55.03 31.58
CA ALA A 34 15.79 -55.26 30.14
C ALA A 34 16.83 -54.46 29.33
N ALA A 35 16.93 -53.14 29.58
CA ALA A 35 17.91 -52.29 28.91
C ALA A 35 19.36 -52.68 29.25
N PHE A 36 19.63 -53.09 30.49
CA PHE A 36 20.93 -53.63 30.89
C PHE A 36 21.27 -54.88 30.08
N PHE A 37 20.37 -55.87 30.04
CA PHE A 37 20.60 -57.12 29.32
C PHE A 37 20.85 -56.88 27.83
N ARG A 38 20.04 -56.04 27.18
CA ARG A 38 20.23 -55.66 25.77
C ARG A 38 21.62 -55.11 25.46
N ARG A 39 22.22 -54.35 26.37
CA ARG A 39 23.58 -53.81 26.22
C ARG A 39 24.68 -54.78 26.65
N ALA A 40 24.40 -55.61 27.65
CA ALA A 40 25.41 -56.41 28.31
C ALA A 40 25.54 -57.83 27.74
N ALA A 41 24.51 -58.38 27.08
CA ALA A 41 24.45 -59.78 26.67
C ALA A 41 25.64 -60.22 25.80
N ASN A 42 26.09 -59.34 24.89
CA ASN A 42 27.24 -59.57 23.99
C ASN A 42 28.49 -58.77 24.40
N SER A 43 28.54 -58.26 25.63
CA SER A 43 29.66 -57.46 26.12
C SER A 43 30.69 -58.31 26.89
N LYS A 44 31.86 -57.72 27.15
CA LYS A 44 32.92 -58.34 27.99
C LYS A 44 32.48 -58.76 29.39
N TRP A 45 31.33 -58.30 29.89
CA TRP A 45 30.86 -58.65 31.23
C TRP A 45 30.49 -60.14 31.38
N GLY A 46 30.29 -60.87 30.28
CA GLY A 46 30.01 -62.31 30.32
C GLY A 46 31.23 -63.16 30.70
N SER A 47 32.45 -62.66 30.47
CA SER A 47 33.71 -63.37 30.73
C SER A 47 34.49 -62.81 31.92
N GLN A 48 33.98 -61.76 32.58
CA GLN A 48 34.65 -61.11 33.71
C GLN A 48 34.21 -61.73 35.05
N PRO A 49 35.14 -62.01 35.99
CA PRO A 49 34.76 -62.54 37.30
C PRO A 49 34.11 -61.46 38.18
N CYS A 50 33.38 -61.91 39.19
CA CYS A 50 32.90 -61.03 40.26
C CYS A 50 34.09 -60.45 41.03
N ARG A 51 34.10 -59.14 41.29
CA ARG A 51 35.17 -58.48 42.06
C ARG A 51 34.95 -58.46 43.57
N SER A 52 33.74 -58.78 44.04
CA SER A 52 33.32 -58.55 45.43
C SER A 52 32.94 -59.83 46.18
N ASN A 53 32.91 -60.99 45.52
CA ASN A 53 32.56 -62.34 46.02
C ASN A 53 31.27 -62.52 46.86
N ASN A 54 30.54 -61.45 47.17
CA ASN A 54 29.30 -61.46 47.95
C ASN A 54 28.17 -60.68 47.24
N CYS A 55 28.13 -60.75 45.91
CA CYS A 55 27.15 -60.02 45.09
C CYS A 55 25.78 -60.71 45.02
N ASP A 56 25.69 -62.02 45.32
CA ASP A 56 24.46 -62.78 45.14
C ASP A 56 23.33 -62.35 46.10
N ARG A 57 23.71 -61.79 47.25
CA ARG A 57 22.77 -61.23 48.25
C ARG A 57 22.36 -59.78 47.99
N LYS A 58 22.95 -59.10 47.00
CA LYS A 58 22.63 -57.69 46.69
C LYS A 58 21.44 -57.59 45.73
N LEU A 59 20.50 -56.68 46.02
CA LEU A 59 19.36 -56.39 45.14
C LEU A 59 19.80 -55.95 43.73
N ILE A 60 20.91 -55.22 43.64
CA ILE A 60 21.55 -54.83 42.39
C ILE A 60 23.00 -55.32 42.42
N PRO A 61 23.30 -56.50 41.86
CA PRO A 61 24.66 -57.03 41.84
C PRO A 61 25.56 -56.27 40.86
N CYS A 62 26.87 -56.52 40.92
CA CYS A 62 27.83 -55.96 39.96
C CYS A 62 27.51 -56.39 38.51
N LYS A 63 28.05 -55.70 37.51
CA LYS A 63 27.69 -55.94 36.09
C LYS A 63 27.87 -57.42 35.65
N PRO A 64 28.97 -58.12 35.96
CA PRO A 64 29.09 -59.54 35.64
C PRO A 64 28.03 -60.42 36.32
N CYS A 65 27.85 -60.29 37.64
CA CYS A 65 26.85 -61.06 38.38
C CYS A 65 25.42 -60.74 37.94
N ARG A 66 25.12 -59.48 37.60
CA ARG A 66 23.81 -59.08 37.06
C ARG A 66 23.54 -59.72 35.71
N LEU A 67 24.55 -59.80 34.85
CA LEU A 67 24.43 -60.46 33.55
C LEU A 67 24.29 -61.97 33.70
N LYS A 68 25.06 -62.59 34.59
CA LYS A 68 24.94 -64.01 34.94
C LYS A 68 23.51 -64.33 35.40
N ARG A 69 22.99 -63.56 36.35
CA ARG A 69 21.60 -63.69 36.85
C ARG A 69 20.55 -63.48 35.76
N CYS A 70 20.77 -62.56 34.82
CA CYS A 70 19.88 -62.38 33.66
C CYS A 70 19.78 -63.67 32.83
N LYS A 71 20.91 -64.31 32.53
CA LYS A 71 20.96 -65.55 31.75
C LYS A 71 20.35 -66.73 32.51
N GLU A 72 20.70 -66.89 33.79
CA GLU A 72 20.18 -67.97 34.66
C GLU A 72 18.67 -67.92 34.82
N GLN A 73 18.10 -66.72 34.91
CA GLN A 73 16.65 -66.55 35.02
C GLN A 73 15.92 -66.77 33.69
N GLY A 74 16.64 -66.90 32.57
CA GLY A 74 16.09 -67.24 31.26
C GLY A 74 16.00 -66.06 30.26
N MET A 75 16.73 -64.96 30.46
CA MET A 75 16.77 -63.92 29.42
C MET A 75 17.53 -64.43 28.18
N SER A 76 16.89 -64.34 27.01
CA SER A 76 17.44 -64.77 25.72
C SER A 76 17.75 -63.61 24.78
N THR A 77 18.84 -63.74 24.02
CA THR A 77 19.21 -62.81 22.94
C THR A 77 18.50 -63.10 21.62
N SER A 78 17.75 -64.19 21.51
CA SER A 78 17.04 -64.59 20.28
C SER A 78 16.09 -63.52 19.75
N ASN A 79 15.52 -62.71 20.64
CA ASN A 79 14.58 -61.64 20.30
C ASN A 79 15.26 -60.27 20.15
N PHE A 80 16.58 -60.21 19.97
CA PHE A 80 17.28 -58.95 19.74
C PHE A 80 17.00 -58.48 18.31
N GLN A 81 16.29 -57.36 18.18
CA GLN A 81 16.17 -56.64 16.92
C GLN A 81 17.44 -55.81 16.72
N PHE A 82 18.33 -56.26 15.85
CA PHE A 82 19.47 -55.51 15.33
C PHE A 82 18.99 -54.85 14.02
N ASN A 83 19.08 -53.53 13.88
CA ASN A 83 18.50 -52.69 12.82
C ASN A 83 17.06 -52.21 13.07
N ARG A 84 16.87 -51.40 14.12
CA ARG A 84 15.83 -50.36 14.03
C ARG A 84 16.39 -49.28 13.11
N ASP A 85 15.63 -48.91 12.07
CA ASP A 85 15.98 -47.81 11.20
C ASP A 85 16.40 -46.61 12.04
N ILE A 86 17.61 -46.11 11.79
CA ILE A 86 17.99 -44.78 12.24
C ILE A 86 16.96 -43.88 11.56
N LEU A 87 16.06 -43.25 12.34
CA LEU A 87 15.21 -42.18 11.84
C LEU A 87 16.15 -41.20 11.12
N LYS A 88 16.19 -41.26 9.78
CA LYS A 88 16.99 -40.36 8.97
C LYS A 88 16.46 -38.97 9.27
N ARG A 89 17.10 -38.25 10.18
CA ARG A 89 16.94 -36.82 10.31
C ARG A 89 17.48 -36.24 9.02
N ILE A 90 16.60 -36.06 8.03
CA ILE A 90 16.89 -35.25 6.86
C ILE A 90 17.01 -33.83 7.42
N LEU A 91 18.22 -33.43 7.81
CA LEU A 91 18.48 -32.03 8.10
C LEU A 91 18.28 -31.29 6.77
N PRO A 92 17.45 -30.24 6.74
CA PRO A 92 17.35 -29.36 5.59
C PRO A 92 18.74 -28.80 5.26
N ARG A 93 19.10 -28.77 3.97
CA ARG A 93 20.41 -28.28 3.52
C ARG A 93 20.56 -26.76 3.64
N SER A 94 19.46 -26.04 3.80
CA SER A 94 19.43 -24.59 3.96
C SER A 94 18.18 -24.17 4.72
N VAL A 95 18.19 -22.92 5.22
CA VAL A 95 17.05 -22.35 5.95
C VAL A 95 15.85 -22.17 5.01
N GLU A 96 16.07 -21.91 3.73
CA GLU A 96 14.99 -21.74 2.74
C GLU A 96 14.24 -23.05 2.51
N ILE A 97 14.96 -24.18 2.43
CA ILE A 97 14.35 -25.52 2.29
C ILE A 97 13.62 -25.88 3.56
N PHE A 98 14.16 -25.51 4.73
CA PHE A 98 13.53 -25.76 6.02
C PHE A 98 12.23 -24.98 6.19
N VAL A 99 12.26 -23.69 5.87
CA VAL A 99 11.14 -22.75 6.05
C VAL A 99 10.17 -22.80 4.87
N GLY A 100 10.59 -23.34 3.72
CA GLY A 100 9.82 -23.38 2.48
C GLY A 100 9.70 -22.00 1.81
N LYS A 101 10.62 -21.07 2.09
CA LYS A 101 10.58 -19.68 1.61
C LYS A 101 11.97 -19.18 1.21
N PRO A 102 12.09 -18.41 0.11
CA PRO A 102 13.34 -17.73 -0.23
C PRO A 102 13.80 -16.75 0.86
N GLU A 103 15.12 -16.59 1.00
CA GLU A 103 15.76 -15.67 1.94
C GLU A 103 15.19 -14.25 1.84
N SER A 104 14.97 -13.76 0.61
CA SER A 104 14.44 -12.41 0.34
C SER A 104 13.04 -12.13 0.87
N VAL A 105 12.28 -13.16 1.30
CA VAL A 105 10.93 -13.01 1.86
C VAL A 105 10.74 -13.80 3.15
N ILE A 106 11.82 -14.29 3.75
CA ILE A 106 11.75 -15.15 4.94
C ILE A 106 11.19 -14.40 6.16
N PHE A 107 11.41 -13.08 6.21
CA PHE A 107 10.90 -12.18 7.23
C PHE A 107 9.39 -11.90 7.10
N CYS A 108 8.75 -12.27 5.98
CA CYS A 108 7.34 -12.03 5.75
C CYS A 108 6.48 -13.03 6.55
N ASP A 109 5.72 -12.53 7.52
CA ASP A 109 4.76 -13.31 8.31
C ASP A 109 3.44 -13.55 7.53
N PRO A 110 3.17 -14.79 7.09
CA PRO A 110 1.97 -15.12 6.32
C PRO A 110 0.70 -15.17 7.17
N GLN A 111 0.82 -15.25 8.51
CA GLN A 111 -0.31 -15.30 9.44
C GLN A 111 -0.65 -13.93 10.03
N SER A 112 0.13 -12.88 9.73
CA SER A 112 -0.22 -11.55 10.21
C SER A 112 -1.56 -11.11 9.60
N PRO A 113 -2.53 -10.63 10.41
CA PRO A 113 -3.85 -10.21 9.95
C PRO A 113 -3.76 -8.89 9.17
N GLN A 114 -3.13 -8.89 8.00
CA GLN A 114 -3.09 -7.74 7.11
C GLN A 114 -4.17 -7.84 6.02
N ASN A 115 -5.32 -7.25 6.35
CA ASN A 115 -6.38 -6.87 5.42
C ASN A 115 -6.09 -5.55 4.68
N SER A 116 -4.85 -5.03 4.72
CA SER A 116 -4.48 -3.78 4.04
C SER A 116 -3.94 -4.05 2.64
N LYS A 117 -4.63 -3.54 1.62
CA LYS A 117 -4.21 -3.56 0.21
C LYS A 117 -2.85 -2.86 0.05
N THR A 118 -1.92 -3.47 -0.69
CA THR A 118 -0.54 -2.97 -0.93
C THR A 118 -0.45 -2.04 -2.14
N PHE A 119 -1.41 -1.13 -2.28
CA PHE A 119 -1.43 -0.20 -3.41
C PHE A 119 -1.21 1.21 -2.91
N ILE A 120 -0.26 1.88 -3.56
CA ILE A 120 -0.06 3.31 -3.43
C ILE A 120 -1.18 3.98 -4.23
N ASP A 121 -2.03 4.75 -3.55
CA ASP A 121 -3.14 5.44 -4.19
C ASP A 121 -2.61 6.69 -4.91
N ILE A 122 -2.63 6.64 -6.25
CA ILE A 122 -2.23 7.73 -7.15
C ILE A 122 -3.39 8.22 -8.01
N GLN A 123 -4.65 7.91 -7.67
CA GLN A 123 -5.79 8.23 -8.53
C GLN A 123 -5.86 9.73 -8.86
N GLY A 124 -5.62 10.60 -7.88
CA GLY A 124 -5.59 12.04 -8.12
C GLY A 124 -4.50 12.48 -9.12
N LEU A 125 -3.36 11.79 -9.14
CA LEU A 125 -2.31 12.03 -10.15
C LEU A 125 -2.72 11.50 -11.52
N VAL A 126 -3.40 10.35 -11.57
CA VAL A 126 -3.95 9.79 -12.81
C VAL A 126 -4.95 10.78 -13.44
N ASP A 127 -5.90 11.27 -12.63
CA ASP A 127 -6.92 12.22 -13.09
C ASP A 127 -6.28 13.53 -13.58
N TYR A 128 -5.28 14.04 -12.84
CA TYR A 128 -4.53 15.22 -13.24
C TYR A 128 -3.71 15.00 -14.52
N THR A 129 -3.09 13.83 -14.67
CA THR A 129 -2.34 13.45 -15.88
C THR A 129 -3.25 13.38 -17.09
N ALA A 130 -4.45 12.80 -16.94
CA ALA A 130 -5.45 12.76 -18.00
C ALA A 130 -5.87 14.18 -18.41
N ASN A 131 -6.01 15.11 -17.46
CA ASN A 131 -6.30 16.51 -17.76
C ASN A 131 -5.15 17.20 -18.51
N ILE A 132 -3.89 16.95 -18.15
CA ILE A 132 -2.73 17.46 -18.91
C ILE A 132 -2.80 16.99 -20.36
N LEU A 133 -3.00 15.69 -20.59
CA LEU A 133 -3.07 15.12 -21.94
C LEU A 133 -4.23 15.69 -22.76
N LYS A 134 -5.37 15.99 -22.14
CA LYS A 134 -6.53 16.62 -22.80
C LYS A 134 -6.31 18.09 -23.16
N ASN A 135 -5.65 18.87 -22.30
CA ASN A 135 -5.48 20.31 -22.49
C ASN A 135 -4.39 20.67 -23.51
N GLY A 136 -3.56 19.71 -23.90
CA GLY A 136 -2.48 19.92 -24.87
C GLY A 136 -1.27 20.66 -24.27
N PRO A 137 -0.35 21.15 -25.12
CA PRO A 137 0.90 21.75 -24.66
C PRO A 137 0.67 23.11 -23.98
N GLU A 138 1.45 23.43 -22.94
CA GLU A 138 1.32 24.67 -22.15
C GLU A 138 1.69 25.95 -22.92
N GLY A 139 2.30 25.80 -24.10
CA GLY A 139 2.60 26.89 -25.02
C GLY A 139 2.98 26.37 -26.42
N PRO A 140 2.98 27.23 -27.44
CA PRO A 140 3.37 26.85 -28.78
C PRO A 140 4.88 26.58 -28.82
N ILE A 141 5.26 25.32 -29.05
CA ILE A 141 6.64 24.94 -29.35
C ILE A 141 6.74 24.63 -30.84
N SER A 142 7.55 25.42 -31.52
CA SER A 142 7.86 25.22 -32.93
C SER A 142 9.09 24.33 -33.09
N GLY A 143 9.07 23.48 -34.11
CA GLY A 143 10.18 22.64 -34.53
C GLY A 143 9.91 22.15 -35.94
N ARG A 144 10.96 21.96 -36.74
CA ARG A 144 10.81 21.53 -38.14
C ARG A 144 10.38 20.06 -38.27
N SER A 145 10.58 19.30 -37.21
CA SER A 145 10.25 17.88 -37.08
C SER A 145 9.67 17.60 -35.69
N GLN A 146 9.06 16.44 -35.51
CA GLN A 146 8.44 16.05 -34.24
C GLN A 146 9.51 15.82 -33.17
N LEU A 147 10.63 15.22 -33.55
CA LEU A 147 11.77 15.04 -32.67
C LEU A 147 12.35 16.39 -32.21
N GLN A 148 12.42 17.39 -33.09
CA GLN A 148 12.88 18.72 -32.70
C GLN A 148 11.89 19.43 -31.77
N LYS A 149 10.57 19.30 -32.00
CA LYS A 149 9.55 19.84 -31.08
C LYS A 149 9.70 19.23 -29.68
N LEU A 150 9.88 17.92 -29.59
CA LEU A 150 10.11 17.23 -28.32
C LEU A 150 11.42 17.65 -27.66
N ALA A 151 12.49 17.90 -28.43
CA ALA A 151 13.75 18.38 -27.91
C ALA A 151 13.67 19.81 -27.39
N ASN A 152 12.90 20.67 -28.05
CA ASN A 152 12.67 22.05 -27.62
C ASN A 152 11.82 22.11 -26.33
N GLY A 153 10.92 21.15 -26.12
CA GLY A 153 10.15 20.99 -24.88
C GLY A 153 10.94 20.43 -23.70
N LEU A 154 12.23 20.10 -23.87
CA LEU A 154 13.09 19.54 -22.84
C LEU A 154 13.85 20.66 -22.09
N GLU A 155 13.15 21.38 -21.21
CA GLU A 155 13.68 22.59 -20.53
C GLU A 155 14.94 22.35 -19.67
N ASN A 156 15.16 21.13 -19.15
CA ASN A 156 16.23 20.83 -18.19
C ASN A 156 17.66 20.80 -18.80
N PHE A 157 17.82 20.77 -20.12
CA PHE A 157 19.12 20.51 -20.76
C PHE A 157 19.73 21.72 -21.48
N SER A 158 19.07 22.89 -21.42
CA SER A 158 19.47 24.10 -22.14
C SER A 158 20.18 25.17 -21.26
N SER A 159 20.18 25.03 -19.93
CA SER A 159 20.72 26.03 -18.99
C SER A 159 21.61 25.43 -17.89
N ARG A 160 22.32 26.27 -17.11
CA ARG A 160 23.10 25.83 -15.94
C ARG A 160 22.18 25.13 -14.94
N ILE A 161 22.40 23.83 -14.72
CA ILE A 161 21.56 23.04 -13.83
C ILE A 161 21.90 23.37 -12.38
N SER A 162 20.92 23.94 -11.67
CA SER A 162 20.98 24.08 -10.22
C SER A 162 20.54 22.77 -9.57
N VAL A 163 21.40 22.23 -8.71
CA VAL A 163 21.16 20.97 -7.98
C VAL A 163 20.98 21.21 -6.49
N ARG A 164 20.09 20.45 -5.86
CA ARG A 164 19.88 20.47 -4.40
C ARG A 164 20.44 19.18 -3.81
N ILE A 165 21.31 19.28 -2.81
CA ILE A 165 21.85 18.11 -2.12
C ILE A 165 20.90 17.68 -1.01
N LEU A 166 20.57 16.39 -0.95
CA LEU A 166 19.84 15.77 0.16
C LEU A 166 20.62 14.61 0.75
N LYS A 167 20.51 14.45 2.07
CA LYS A 167 21.04 13.30 2.81
C LYS A 167 19.99 12.24 3.07
N THR A 168 18.75 12.67 3.32
CA THR A 168 17.62 11.81 3.62
C THR A 168 16.48 12.04 2.62
N MET A 169 15.75 11.01 2.24
CA MET A 169 14.55 11.13 1.41
C MET A 169 13.33 10.54 2.13
N SER A 170 12.31 11.38 2.35
CA SER A 170 11.07 10.96 3.01
C SER A 170 9.97 10.63 2.00
N LYS A 171 8.78 10.32 2.53
CA LYS A 171 7.55 10.22 1.75
C LYS A 171 7.31 11.43 0.86
N ASP A 172 7.63 12.63 1.35
CA ASP A 172 7.28 13.89 0.70
C ASP A 172 8.12 14.14 -0.52
N GLU A 173 9.43 14.01 -0.38
CA GLU A 173 10.36 14.10 -1.50
C GLU A 173 10.10 13.00 -2.52
N THR A 174 9.70 11.80 -2.08
CA THR A 174 9.32 10.71 -3.00
C THR A 174 8.05 11.05 -3.77
N ALA A 175 6.99 11.52 -3.09
CA ALA A 175 5.74 11.92 -3.72
C ALA A 175 5.97 13.04 -4.73
N ASP A 176 6.74 14.07 -4.35
CA ASP A 176 7.06 15.22 -5.19
C ASP A 176 7.87 14.80 -6.43
N CYS A 177 8.83 13.88 -6.28
CA CYS A 177 9.55 13.33 -7.43
C CYS A 177 8.61 12.55 -8.37
N TRP A 178 7.69 11.74 -7.85
CA TRP A 178 6.75 10.98 -8.68
C TRP A 178 5.78 11.89 -9.42
N GLU A 179 5.19 12.86 -8.71
CA GLU A 179 4.32 13.86 -9.31
C GLU A 179 5.05 14.64 -10.40
N TYR A 180 6.28 15.09 -10.14
CA TYR A 180 7.13 15.74 -11.13
C TYR A 180 7.30 14.88 -12.38
N TYR A 181 7.81 13.65 -12.25
CA TYR A 181 8.08 12.84 -13.45
C TYR A 181 6.84 12.42 -14.22
N ILE A 182 5.74 12.08 -13.53
CA ILE A 182 4.48 11.72 -14.19
C ILE A 182 3.94 12.91 -14.98
N THR A 183 3.91 14.10 -14.37
CA THR A 183 3.34 15.30 -14.98
C THR A 183 4.25 15.88 -16.06
N THR A 184 5.55 15.99 -15.81
CA THR A 184 6.55 16.43 -16.80
C THR A 184 6.56 15.53 -18.02
N PHE A 185 6.49 14.20 -17.84
CA PHE A 185 6.44 13.28 -18.97
C PHE A 185 5.17 13.46 -19.81
N ALA A 186 4.00 13.62 -19.16
CA ALA A 186 2.74 13.86 -19.87
C ALA A 186 2.75 15.21 -20.61
N LYS A 187 3.26 16.28 -19.99
CA LYS A 187 3.44 17.58 -20.67
C LYS A 187 4.38 17.47 -21.86
N TRP A 188 5.49 16.73 -21.71
CA TRP A 188 6.45 16.51 -22.78
C TRP A 188 5.82 15.77 -23.98
N LEU A 189 4.99 14.76 -23.72
CA LEU A 189 4.26 14.04 -24.77
C LEU A 189 3.27 14.92 -25.54
N ASN A 190 2.71 15.97 -24.94
CA ASN A 190 1.81 16.90 -25.64
C ASN A 190 2.49 17.69 -26.77
N TYR A 191 3.82 17.75 -26.79
CA TYR A 191 4.58 18.34 -27.90
C TYR A 191 4.72 17.40 -29.10
N PHE A 192 4.34 16.12 -28.98
CA PHE A 192 4.34 15.15 -30.08
C PHE A 192 2.96 15.10 -30.75
N ASP A 193 2.84 15.64 -31.96
CA ASP A 193 1.54 15.77 -32.61
C ASP A 193 0.88 14.42 -32.89
N GLU A 194 1.64 13.44 -33.34
CA GLU A 194 1.16 12.11 -33.70
C GLU A 194 0.76 11.30 -32.46
N PHE A 195 1.34 11.59 -31.29
CA PHE A 195 0.91 11.00 -30.03
C PHE A 195 -0.48 11.49 -29.62
N LYS A 196 -0.78 12.77 -29.81
CA LYS A 196 -2.09 13.36 -29.50
C LYS A 196 -3.24 12.79 -30.34
N LEU A 197 -2.92 12.20 -31.49
CA LEU A 197 -3.92 11.54 -32.34
C LEU A 197 -4.38 10.18 -31.78
N LEU A 198 -3.70 9.63 -30.79
CA LEU A 198 -4.10 8.37 -30.15
C LEU A 198 -5.33 8.56 -29.26
N PRO A 199 -6.14 7.52 -29.02
CA PRO A 199 -7.22 7.58 -28.04
C PRO A 199 -6.71 7.99 -26.65
N ILE A 200 -7.48 8.80 -25.92
CA ILE A 200 -7.05 9.34 -24.62
C ILE A 200 -6.69 8.25 -23.60
N ASP A 201 -7.42 7.14 -23.60
CA ASP A 201 -7.15 6.01 -22.72
C ASP A 201 -5.79 5.38 -23.02
N MET A 202 -5.46 5.25 -24.31
CA MET A 202 -4.16 4.77 -24.76
C MET A 202 -3.03 5.74 -24.39
N GLN A 203 -3.25 7.04 -24.55
CA GLN A 203 -2.27 8.06 -24.14
C GLN A 203 -1.97 7.97 -22.64
N LEU A 204 -3.02 7.83 -21.82
CA LEU A 204 -2.90 7.73 -20.37
C LEU A 204 -2.21 6.43 -19.94
N GLU A 205 -2.55 5.29 -20.54
CA GLU A 205 -1.89 4.00 -20.29
C GLU A 205 -0.39 4.06 -20.60
N ILE A 206 -0.01 4.63 -21.75
CA ILE A 206 1.40 4.81 -22.13
C ILE A 206 2.08 5.73 -21.11
N ALA A 207 1.50 6.90 -20.81
CA ALA A 207 2.08 7.89 -19.89
C ALA A 207 2.38 7.30 -18.51
N LEU A 208 1.40 6.60 -17.92
CA LEU A 208 1.51 6.00 -16.59
C LEU A 208 2.46 4.80 -16.56
N ALA A 209 2.70 4.15 -17.69
CA ALA A 209 3.57 2.99 -17.76
C ALA A 209 5.05 3.34 -17.98
N VAL A 210 5.38 4.49 -18.57
CA VAL A 210 6.75 4.75 -19.05
C VAL A 210 7.45 5.92 -18.39
N TRP A 211 6.78 6.78 -17.63
CA TRP A 211 7.39 7.92 -16.93
C TRP A 211 8.65 7.54 -16.12
N HIS A 212 8.64 6.38 -15.47
CA HIS A 212 9.78 5.87 -14.70
C HIS A 212 10.98 5.43 -15.56
N VAL A 213 10.75 5.04 -16.82
CA VAL A 213 11.79 4.68 -17.80
C VAL A 213 12.45 5.95 -18.30
N TRP A 214 11.62 6.90 -18.73
CA TRP A 214 12.04 8.23 -19.16
C TRP A 214 12.86 8.92 -18.06
N GLY A 215 12.32 8.98 -16.84
CA GLY A 215 12.95 9.62 -15.70
C GLY A 215 14.26 8.94 -15.26
N ARG A 216 14.45 7.65 -15.55
CA ARG A 216 15.71 6.96 -15.23
C ARG A 216 16.84 7.42 -16.16
N LEU A 217 16.61 7.45 -17.48
CA LEU A 217 17.61 7.96 -18.42
C LEU A 217 17.89 9.45 -18.18
N GLU A 218 16.85 10.25 -17.93
CA GLU A 218 16.99 11.68 -17.65
C GLU A 218 17.91 11.95 -16.44
N LYS A 219 17.72 11.24 -15.33
CA LYS A 219 18.59 11.35 -14.14
C LYS A 219 20.06 11.07 -14.44
N HIS A 220 20.34 10.03 -15.24
CA HIS A 220 21.70 9.68 -15.61
C HIS A 220 22.29 10.71 -16.59
N ALA A 221 21.49 11.25 -17.51
CA ALA A 221 21.92 12.32 -18.41
C ALA A 221 22.24 13.61 -17.65
N ILE A 222 21.42 13.99 -16.66
CA ILE A 222 21.72 15.14 -15.79
C ILE A 222 22.97 14.86 -14.95
N THR A 223 23.12 13.65 -14.40
CA THR A 223 24.33 13.28 -13.64
C THR A 223 25.59 13.40 -14.51
N ALA A 224 25.54 12.92 -15.76
CA ALA A 224 26.64 13.07 -16.72
C ALA A 224 26.94 14.54 -17.02
N LEU A 225 25.91 15.37 -17.22
CA LEU A 225 26.06 16.80 -17.49
C LEU A 225 26.68 17.55 -16.31
N VAL A 226 26.23 17.29 -15.08
CA VAL A 226 26.78 17.88 -13.84
C VAL A 226 28.25 17.50 -13.64
N ARG A 227 28.62 16.25 -13.94
CA ARG A 227 30.03 15.77 -13.91
C ARG A 227 30.88 16.47 -14.96
N LYS A 228 30.37 16.60 -16.19
CA LYS A 228 31.06 17.31 -17.28
C LYS A 228 31.27 18.79 -16.95
N GLN A 229 30.30 19.44 -16.32
CA GLN A 229 30.41 20.83 -15.86
C GLN A 229 31.35 21.00 -14.66
N ARG A 230 31.94 19.91 -14.14
CA ARG A 230 32.84 19.90 -12.97
C ARG A 230 32.22 20.54 -11.72
N ILE A 231 30.88 20.54 -11.62
CA ILE A 231 30.19 20.96 -10.40
C ILE A 231 30.51 19.95 -9.29
N PHE A 232 30.55 18.66 -9.62
CA PHE A 232 31.03 17.57 -8.76
C PHE A 232 31.66 16.45 -9.62
N THR A 233 32.71 15.81 -9.13
CA THR A 233 33.41 14.71 -9.82
C THR A 233 33.34 13.37 -9.11
N ASP A 234 32.75 13.35 -7.91
CA ASP A 234 32.60 12.12 -7.11
C ASP A 234 31.67 11.13 -7.83
N ARG A 235 32.13 9.88 -7.94
CA ARG A 235 31.37 8.79 -8.56
C ARG A 235 30.14 8.41 -7.76
N ASN A 236 30.15 8.64 -6.45
CA ASN A 236 29.07 8.26 -5.55
C ASN A 236 27.98 9.33 -5.48
N MET A 237 28.19 10.49 -6.13
CA MET A 237 27.21 11.56 -6.27
C MET A 237 26.37 11.35 -7.53
N ILE A 238 25.05 11.18 -7.34
CA ILE A 238 24.09 10.91 -8.41
C ILE A 238 22.79 11.70 -8.25
N VAL A 239 22.15 12.02 -9.37
CA VAL A 239 20.83 12.65 -9.37
C VAL A 239 19.73 11.60 -9.25
N ILE A 240 18.81 11.77 -8.29
CA ILE A 240 17.75 10.80 -8.00
C ILE A 240 16.34 11.29 -8.39
N GLY A 241 16.19 12.59 -8.65
CA GLY A 241 14.95 13.18 -9.16
C GLY A 241 14.87 14.69 -8.97
N ARG A 242 14.22 15.44 -9.87
CA ARG A 242 14.00 16.89 -9.75
C ARG A 242 15.27 17.67 -9.37
N ASN A 243 16.40 17.37 -10.03
CA ASN A 243 17.73 17.93 -9.75
C ASN A 243 18.22 17.72 -8.29
N VAL A 244 17.67 16.75 -7.57
CA VAL A 244 18.16 16.34 -6.26
C VAL A 244 19.36 15.43 -6.43
N LEU A 245 20.48 15.84 -5.85
CA LEU A 245 21.75 15.13 -5.82
C LEU A 245 21.92 14.45 -4.45
N VAL A 246 22.37 13.20 -4.44
CA VAL A 246 22.65 12.43 -3.21
C VAL A 246 23.99 11.74 -3.32
N ASN A 247 24.64 11.55 -2.17
CA ASN A 247 25.80 10.68 -2.04
C ASN A 247 25.32 9.28 -1.66
N LEU A 248 25.56 8.28 -2.50
CA LEU A 248 25.09 6.92 -2.30
C LEU A 248 25.56 6.27 -0.98
N ASP A 249 26.75 6.61 -0.48
CA ASP A 249 27.29 6.02 0.74
C ASP A 249 26.64 6.60 2.01
N ALA A 250 26.20 7.85 1.94
CA ALA A 250 25.63 8.59 3.07
C ALA A 250 24.11 8.81 2.94
N PHE A 251 23.49 8.29 1.89
CA PHE A 251 22.08 8.51 1.59
C PHE A 251 21.19 7.56 2.40
N GLU A 252 20.24 8.14 3.14
CA GLU A 252 19.26 7.38 3.91
C GLU A 252 17.86 7.54 3.29
N TYR A 253 17.23 6.43 2.95
CA TYR A 253 15.85 6.42 2.49
C TYR A 253 14.93 6.03 3.65
N ASP A 254 13.99 6.90 3.99
CA ASP A 254 12.99 6.58 5.02
C ASP A 254 11.99 5.55 4.46
N HIS A 255 12.12 4.30 4.90
CA HIS A 255 11.23 3.21 4.52
C HIS A 255 9.97 3.11 5.42
N THR A 256 9.92 3.82 6.55
CA THR A 256 8.90 3.62 7.60
C THR A 256 7.49 3.93 7.12
N TRP A 257 7.35 4.85 6.17
CA TRP A 257 6.06 5.18 5.57
C TRP A 257 5.59 4.14 4.54
N LEU A 258 6.53 3.40 3.94
CA LEU A 258 6.27 2.44 2.86
C LEU A 258 6.04 1.03 3.41
N THR A 259 6.70 0.67 4.50
CA THR A 259 6.67 -0.69 5.06
C THR A 259 6.88 -0.70 6.57
N LYS A 260 6.44 -1.79 7.20
CA LYS A 260 6.66 -2.07 8.63
C LYS A 260 7.97 -2.82 8.90
N TYR A 261 8.64 -3.29 7.84
CA TYR A 261 9.86 -4.07 7.92
C TYR A 261 11.07 -3.15 7.99
N GLU A 262 12.16 -3.63 8.56
CA GLU A 262 13.38 -2.83 8.72
C GLU A 262 14.01 -2.50 7.35
N PRO A 263 14.69 -1.34 7.21
CA PRO A 263 15.32 -0.89 5.96
C PRO A 263 16.13 -1.99 5.25
N GLU A 264 16.97 -2.72 5.99
CA GLU A 264 17.86 -3.76 5.44
C GLU A 264 17.07 -4.91 4.82
N GLN A 265 15.85 -5.17 5.28
CA GLN A 265 14.98 -6.23 4.78
C GLN A 265 14.26 -5.81 3.48
N VAL A 266 14.03 -4.51 3.28
CA VAL A 266 13.22 -3.99 2.17
C VAL A 266 14.02 -3.33 1.06
N GLU A 267 15.30 -3.06 1.30
CA GLU A 267 16.21 -2.42 0.36
C GLU A 267 16.29 -3.16 -0.99
N PHE A 268 16.26 -4.50 -0.95
CA PHE A 268 16.20 -5.35 -2.15
C PHE A 268 15.02 -4.98 -3.06
N PHE A 269 13.88 -4.61 -2.47
CA PHE A 269 12.63 -4.33 -3.17
C PHE A 269 12.48 -2.87 -3.60
N THR A 270 13.07 -1.93 -2.87
CA THR A 270 12.97 -0.49 -3.15
C THR A 270 13.93 -0.06 -4.26
N GLY A 271 15.00 -0.81 -4.50
CA GLY A 271 15.93 -0.56 -5.60
C GLY A 271 16.81 0.68 -5.40
N VAL A 272 16.94 1.19 -4.17
CA VAL A 272 17.78 2.34 -3.84
C VAL A 272 19.26 2.05 -4.17
N LYS A 273 19.75 0.84 -3.87
CA LYS A 273 21.09 0.38 -4.30
C LYS A 273 21.25 0.20 -5.80
N SER A 274 20.15 0.17 -6.55
CA SER A 274 20.14 0.01 -7.99
C SER A 274 20.22 1.36 -8.73
N LEU A 275 20.42 2.47 -8.01
CA LEU A 275 20.59 3.80 -8.59
C LEU A 275 21.98 4.01 -9.22
N GLU A 276 22.95 3.15 -8.90
CA GLU A 276 24.34 3.23 -9.35
C GLU A 276 24.54 2.62 -10.74
N LEU A 277 23.85 3.13 -11.77
CA LEU A 277 24.20 2.81 -13.17
C LEU A 277 25.37 3.68 -13.63
N THR A 278 26.54 3.52 -12.99
CA THR A 278 27.76 4.25 -13.32
C THR A 278 28.17 4.06 -14.78
N GLU A 279 28.04 2.85 -15.33
CA GLU A 279 28.30 2.56 -16.74
C GLU A 279 27.46 3.43 -17.70
N VAL A 280 26.21 3.70 -17.35
CA VAL A 280 25.30 4.56 -18.15
C VAL A 280 25.80 6.01 -18.12
N VAL A 281 26.17 6.49 -16.93
CA VAL A 281 26.67 7.87 -16.76
C VAL A 281 27.97 8.06 -17.53
N ASP A 282 28.92 7.15 -17.40
CA ASP A 282 30.21 7.22 -18.10
C ASP A 282 30.00 7.17 -19.63
N SER A 283 29.14 6.27 -20.11
CA SER A 283 28.78 6.21 -21.53
C SER A 283 28.13 7.50 -22.05
N LEU A 284 27.32 8.18 -21.23
CA LEU A 284 26.70 9.46 -21.59
C LEU A 284 27.69 10.63 -21.58
N ILE A 285 28.68 10.60 -20.68
CA ILE A 285 29.81 11.56 -20.67
C ILE A 285 30.61 11.41 -21.96
N ASP A 286 30.94 10.18 -22.36
CA ASP A 286 31.72 9.92 -23.58
C ASP A 286 30.93 10.23 -24.86
N LEU A 287 29.62 9.95 -24.86
CA LEU A 287 28.76 10.15 -26.03
C LEU A 287 28.47 11.64 -26.31
N GLU A 288 28.32 12.43 -25.25
CA GLU A 288 27.89 13.84 -25.30
C GLU A 288 26.68 14.05 -26.23
N PRO A 289 25.52 13.46 -25.91
CA PRO A 289 24.37 13.53 -26.79
C PRO A 289 23.87 14.97 -26.93
N THR A 290 23.52 15.38 -28.15
CA THR A 290 22.81 16.65 -28.38
C THR A 290 21.39 16.56 -27.79
N PRO A 291 20.68 17.68 -27.57
CA PRO A 291 19.30 17.64 -27.09
C PRO A 291 18.38 16.78 -27.98
N ILE A 292 18.60 16.79 -29.30
CA ILE A 292 17.85 15.97 -30.27
C ILE A 292 18.16 14.48 -30.10
N GLU A 293 19.45 14.11 -29.97
CA GLU A 293 19.88 12.73 -29.74
C GLU A 293 19.37 12.19 -28.40
N LEU A 294 19.47 12.98 -27.33
CA LEU A 294 18.97 12.60 -26.01
C LEU A 294 17.45 12.42 -26.03
N THR A 295 16.73 13.31 -26.71
CA THR A 295 15.28 13.21 -26.90
C THR A 295 14.91 11.93 -27.64
N PHE A 296 15.65 11.58 -28.69
CA PHE A 296 15.46 10.31 -29.39
C PHE A 296 15.71 9.12 -28.47
N MET A 297 16.79 9.14 -27.68
CA MET A 297 17.10 8.08 -26.72
C MET A 297 15.98 7.91 -25.67
N LEU A 298 15.48 9.01 -25.11
CA LEU A 298 14.37 9.04 -24.15
C LEU A 298 13.09 8.47 -24.75
N ALA A 299 12.71 8.91 -25.94
CA ALA A 299 11.52 8.45 -26.64
C ALA A 299 11.63 6.96 -27.02
N GLN A 300 12.75 6.55 -27.63
CA GLN A 300 12.99 5.18 -28.05
C GLN A 300 12.95 4.23 -26.86
N CYS A 301 13.63 4.56 -25.76
CA CYS A 301 13.64 3.71 -24.57
C CYS A 301 12.24 3.58 -23.95
N SER A 302 11.46 4.66 -23.94
CA SER A 302 10.12 4.70 -23.35
C SER A 302 9.10 3.95 -24.20
N PHE A 303 9.02 4.25 -25.50
CA PHE A 303 8.05 3.62 -26.41
C PHE A 303 8.37 2.15 -26.67
N HIS A 304 9.65 1.78 -26.78
CA HIS A 304 10.03 0.37 -26.83
C HIS A 304 9.54 -0.38 -25.58
N TYR A 305 9.72 0.21 -24.39
CA TYR A 305 9.25 -0.42 -23.15
C TYR A 305 7.72 -0.52 -23.10
N ALA A 306 6.97 0.52 -23.49
CA ALA A 306 5.50 0.47 -23.56
C ALA A 306 5.01 -0.64 -24.50
N GLY A 307 5.53 -0.70 -25.73
CA GLY A 307 5.14 -1.69 -26.72
C GLY A 307 5.39 -3.11 -26.22
N GLN A 308 6.58 -3.38 -25.66
CA GLN A 308 6.91 -4.69 -25.10
C GLN A 308 6.05 -5.07 -23.89
N ARG A 309 5.60 -4.07 -23.11
CA ARG A 309 4.78 -4.31 -21.92
C ARG A 309 3.32 -4.64 -22.27
N PHE A 310 2.71 -3.88 -23.15
CA PHE A 310 1.26 -3.93 -23.39
C PHE A 310 0.87 -4.76 -24.62
N GLN A 311 1.77 -4.92 -25.59
CA GLN A 311 1.50 -5.65 -26.84
C GLN A 311 0.29 -5.04 -27.61
N GLY A 312 -0.24 -5.75 -28.60
CA GLY A 312 -1.48 -5.37 -29.30
C GLY A 312 -1.44 -3.98 -29.96
N GLU A 313 -2.51 -3.21 -29.80
CA GLU A 313 -2.65 -1.88 -30.41
C GLU A 313 -1.64 -0.86 -29.87
N ILE A 314 -1.25 -0.96 -28.59
CA ILE A 314 -0.21 -0.10 -28.00
C ILE A 314 1.15 -0.38 -28.64
N LEU A 315 1.48 -1.65 -28.91
CA LEU A 315 2.72 -1.99 -29.62
C LEU A 315 2.73 -1.36 -31.01
N LYS A 316 1.66 -1.53 -31.80
CA LYS A 316 1.56 -0.92 -33.14
C LYS A 316 1.69 0.60 -33.10
N ALA A 317 1.00 1.25 -32.16
CA ALA A 317 1.06 2.70 -31.99
C ALA A 317 2.47 3.17 -31.64
N THR A 318 3.11 2.52 -30.66
CA THR A 318 4.47 2.88 -30.21
C THR A 318 5.54 2.58 -31.24
N GLU A 319 5.39 1.54 -32.07
CA GLU A 319 6.27 1.28 -33.22
C GLU A 319 6.16 2.38 -34.28
N LYS A 320 4.93 2.80 -34.61
CA LYS A 320 4.70 3.91 -35.55
C LYS A 320 5.34 5.22 -35.04
N LEU A 321 5.17 5.53 -33.76
CA LEU A 321 5.79 6.71 -33.14
C LEU A 321 7.32 6.63 -33.16
N GLN A 322 7.90 5.46 -32.89
CA GLN A 322 9.35 5.25 -32.98
C GLN A 322 9.88 5.41 -34.40
N GLN A 323 9.12 4.94 -35.41
CA GLN A 323 9.50 5.09 -36.82
C GLN A 323 9.60 6.57 -37.20
N ILE A 324 8.59 7.37 -36.85
CA ILE A 324 8.58 8.83 -37.11
C ILE A 324 9.83 9.50 -36.50
N LEU A 325 10.13 9.19 -35.24
CA LEU A 325 11.28 9.78 -34.56
C LEU A 325 12.63 9.28 -35.10
N SER A 326 12.67 8.06 -35.64
CA SER A 326 13.85 7.52 -36.30
C SER A 326 14.11 8.20 -37.65
N ASP A 327 13.05 8.48 -38.41
CA ASP A 327 13.15 9.21 -39.68
C ASP A 327 13.58 10.66 -39.43
N ASP A 328 13.02 11.31 -38.39
CA ASP A 328 13.45 12.64 -37.95
C ASP A 328 14.92 12.67 -37.49
N LEU A 329 15.40 11.62 -36.82
CA LEU A 329 16.81 11.52 -36.42
C LEU A 329 17.72 11.33 -37.64
N HIS A 330 17.29 10.53 -38.62
CA HIS A 330 18.01 10.38 -39.88
C HIS A 330 18.16 11.72 -40.59
N ASP A 331 17.06 12.45 -40.74
CA ASP A 331 17.03 13.79 -41.32
C ASP A 331 17.93 14.75 -40.53
N TYR A 332 17.94 14.66 -39.20
CA TYR A 332 18.84 15.46 -38.36
C TYR A 332 20.32 15.23 -38.70
N TYR A 333 20.74 13.98 -38.83
CA TYR A 333 22.13 13.70 -39.19
C TYR A 333 22.46 14.05 -40.63
N VAL A 334 21.58 13.73 -41.58
CA VAL A 334 21.87 13.86 -43.01
C VAL A 334 21.71 15.30 -43.49
N LYS A 335 20.61 15.96 -43.11
CA LYS A 335 20.26 17.30 -43.61
C LYS A 335 20.83 18.41 -42.75
N ASP A 336 20.87 18.24 -41.42
CA ASP A 336 21.22 19.34 -40.52
C ASP A 336 22.68 19.34 -40.09
N LEU A 337 23.23 18.15 -39.86
CA LEU A 337 24.63 17.97 -39.49
C LEU A 337 25.53 17.58 -40.67
N GLU A 338 24.94 17.29 -41.84
CA GLU A 338 25.66 16.81 -43.04
C GLU A 338 26.56 15.60 -42.76
N LYS A 339 26.13 14.72 -41.85
CA LYS A 339 26.86 13.54 -41.36
C LYS A 339 26.09 12.24 -41.65
N PRO A 340 26.10 11.73 -42.89
CA PRO A 340 25.35 10.52 -43.24
C PRO A 340 25.89 9.24 -42.59
N ARG A 341 27.14 9.24 -42.10
CA ARG A 341 27.78 8.09 -41.44
C ARG A 341 27.65 8.17 -39.91
N TYR A 342 26.43 8.06 -39.41
CA TYR A 342 26.13 8.17 -37.97
C TYR A 342 25.81 6.83 -37.30
N SER A 343 25.90 5.69 -38.01
CA SER A 343 25.53 4.37 -37.49
C SER A 343 26.31 3.95 -36.24
N GLU A 344 27.61 4.28 -36.16
CA GLU A 344 28.41 4.02 -34.95
C GLU A 344 27.90 4.84 -33.76
N ARG A 345 27.53 6.09 -33.98
CA ARG A 345 26.97 6.97 -32.94
C ARG A 345 25.60 6.47 -32.48
N LEU A 346 24.76 6.01 -33.41
CA LEU A 346 23.49 5.36 -33.09
C LEU A 346 23.69 4.08 -32.28
N ALA A 347 24.67 3.25 -32.62
CA ALA A 347 24.99 2.04 -31.85
C ALA A 347 25.39 2.38 -30.41
N LYS A 348 26.17 3.45 -30.19
CA LYS A 348 26.50 3.96 -28.84
C LYS A 348 25.26 4.43 -28.08
N MET A 349 24.36 5.18 -28.72
CA MET A 349 23.07 5.56 -28.13
C MET A 349 22.24 4.33 -27.71
N MET A 350 22.13 3.34 -28.59
CA MET A 350 21.36 2.12 -28.31
C MET A 350 22.01 1.26 -27.21
N LYS A 351 23.35 1.23 -27.11
CA LYS A 351 24.04 0.56 -25.99
C LYS A 351 23.57 1.12 -24.64
N VAL A 352 23.49 2.44 -24.50
CA VAL A 352 23.00 3.11 -23.29
C VAL A 352 21.56 2.70 -22.98
N ASN A 353 20.66 2.80 -23.97
CA ASN A 353 19.25 2.43 -23.80
C ASN A 353 19.09 0.95 -23.40
N ASN A 354 19.88 0.05 -24.00
CA ASN A 354 19.85 -1.38 -23.68
C ASN A 354 20.27 -1.67 -22.24
N ILE A 355 21.26 -0.97 -21.70
CA ILE A 355 21.67 -1.10 -20.29
C ILE A 355 20.52 -0.70 -19.37
N ILE A 356 19.87 0.43 -19.65
CA ILE A 356 18.72 0.91 -18.86
C ILE A 356 17.56 -0.08 -18.92
N GLN A 357 17.22 -0.59 -20.10
CA GLN A 357 16.14 -1.56 -20.26
C GLN A 357 16.44 -2.88 -19.54
N ARG A 358 17.67 -3.42 -19.66
CA ARG A 358 18.10 -4.60 -18.92
C ARG A 358 17.87 -4.41 -17.42
N HIS A 359 18.31 -3.27 -16.90
CA HIS A 359 18.17 -2.95 -15.49
C HIS A 359 16.70 -2.82 -15.03
N ILE A 360 15.83 -2.24 -15.86
CA ILE A 360 14.38 -2.21 -15.59
C ILE A 360 13.80 -3.64 -15.53
N ARG A 361 14.21 -4.52 -16.45
CA ARG A 361 13.76 -5.92 -16.48
C ARG A 361 14.24 -6.71 -15.25
N GLU A 362 15.41 -6.40 -14.71
CA GLU A 362 15.94 -7.02 -13.50
C GLU A 362 15.22 -6.59 -12.20
N ILE A 363 14.80 -5.31 -12.11
CA ILE A 363 14.11 -4.79 -10.92
C ILE A 363 12.63 -5.17 -10.90
N ARG A 364 11.97 -5.23 -12.06
CA ARG A 364 10.51 -5.45 -12.14
C ARG A 364 10.01 -6.69 -11.38
N PRO A 365 10.66 -7.87 -11.47
CA PRO A 365 10.27 -9.05 -10.68
C PRO A 365 10.31 -8.82 -9.18
N ARG A 366 11.18 -7.93 -8.68
CA ARG A 366 11.26 -7.59 -7.25
C ARG A 366 9.99 -6.86 -6.81
N ALA A 367 9.48 -5.93 -7.61
CA ALA A 367 8.23 -5.23 -7.32
C ALA A 367 7.01 -6.18 -7.34
N ASP A 368 6.99 -7.17 -8.23
CA ASP A 368 5.96 -8.22 -8.27
C ASP A 368 6.07 -9.13 -7.03
N LEU A 369 7.28 -9.49 -6.62
CA LEU A 369 7.52 -10.28 -5.39
C LEU A 369 7.07 -9.53 -4.14
N ALA A 370 7.36 -8.22 -4.06
CA ALA A 370 6.91 -7.37 -2.96
C ALA A 370 5.37 -7.27 -2.89
N ARG A 371 4.70 -7.18 -4.04
CA ARG A 371 3.23 -7.16 -4.12
C ARG A 371 2.62 -8.48 -3.65
N THR A 372 3.15 -9.60 -4.13
CA THR A 372 2.68 -10.96 -3.76
C THR A 372 2.84 -11.22 -2.27
N ASN A 373 3.95 -10.77 -1.68
CA ASN A 373 4.25 -10.97 -0.26
C ASN A 373 3.75 -9.82 0.63
N LYS A 374 2.97 -8.88 0.08
CA LYS A 374 2.40 -7.72 0.77
C LYS A 374 3.41 -6.93 1.59
N ILE A 375 4.60 -6.69 1.03
CA ILE A 375 5.71 -6.04 1.73
C ILE A 375 5.41 -4.56 2.01
N PHE A 376 4.67 -3.90 1.12
CA PHE A 376 4.38 -2.47 1.22
C PHE A 376 2.98 -2.18 1.78
N ASN A 377 2.89 -1.16 2.61
CA ASN A 377 1.65 -0.67 3.20
C ASN A 377 0.81 0.09 2.17
N LYS A 378 -0.49 0.27 2.48
CA LYS A 378 -1.32 1.22 1.74
C LYS A 378 -0.82 2.63 2.04
N VAL A 379 -0.31 3.33 1.04
CA VAL A 379 0.13 4.71 1.17
C VAL A 379 -0.71 5.59 0.24
N ASP A 380 -1.30 6.64 0.81
CA ASP A 380 -1.87 7.72 0.02
C ASP A 380 -0.78 8.76 -0.24
N LEU A 381 -0.37 8.94 -1.49
CA LEU A 381 0.65 9.94 -1.87
C LEU A 381 0.06 11.34 -2.07
N ARG A 382 -1.22 11.58 -1.77
CA ARG A 382 -1.79 12.93 -1.78
C ARG A 382 -1.05 13.85 -0.81
N LYS A 383 -0.07 14.61 -1.30
CA LYS A 383 0.44 15.82 -0.65
C LYS A 383 0.16 17.02 -1.54
N ARG A 384 -0.58 17.97 -0.95
CA ARG A 384 -0.67 19.39 -1.32
C ARG A 384 -0.39 19.72 -2.78
N SER A 385 -1.45 19.73 -3.59
CA SER A 385 -1.55 20.71 -4.66
C SER A 385 -1.65 22.12 -4.04
N LYS A 386 -0.53 22.63 -3.53
CA LYS A 386 -0.19 24.04 -3.74
C LYS A 386 0.07 24.13 -5.24
N ILE A 387 -0.98 24.34 -6.04
CA ILE A 387 -0.80 24.86 -7.38
C ILE A 387 -0.62 26.37 -7.18
N GLU A 388 0.61 26.77 -6.84
CA GLU A 388 1.08 28.12 -7.14
C GLU A 388 1.30 28.16 -8.65
N GLY A 389 0.26 28.62 -9.35
CA GLY A 389 0.18 28.65 -10.81
C GLY A 389 -1.09 29.34 -11.29
N PHE A 390 -1.55 30.34 -10.55
CA PHE A 390 -2.40 31.41 -11.05
C PHE A 390 -1.90 32.69 -10.40
N HIS A 391 -1.16 33.50 -11.16
CA HIS A 391 -1.04 34.91 -10.82
C HIS A 391 -2.29 35.63 -11.36
N SER A 392 -3.19 36.01 -10.46
CA SER A 392 -3.77 37.35 -10.52
C SER A 392 -3.85 37.89 -9.09
N GLU A 393 -3.69 39.19 -9.02
CA GLU A 393 -3.31 39.98 -7.86
C GLU A 393 -4.26 39.89 -6.66
N ASN A 394 -3.69 40.18 -5.48
CA ASN A 394 -4.35 40.67 -4.28
C ASN A 394 -5.52 39.85 -3.72
N ASP A 395 -5.23 39.00 -2.74
CA ASP A 395 -5.63 39.39 -1.38
C ASP A 395 -4.89 38.58 -0.30
N LYS A 396 -4.14 39.31 0.52
CA LYS A 396 -3.63 38.82 1.80
C LYS A 396 -4.83 38.64 2.73
N ASN A 397 -5.23 37.41 3.04
CA ASN A 397 -5.84 37.04 4.33
C ASN A 397 -6.01 35.52 4.48
N LEU A 398 -4.93 34.82 4.79
CA LEU A 398 -4.92 33.37 5.05
C LEU A 398 -5.43 33.00 6.46
N VAL A 399 -6.39 33.76 7.01
CA VAL A 399 -6.83 33.63 8.41
C VAL A 399 -8.29 33.19 8.56
N ASN A 400 -9.17 33.33 7.55
CA ASN A 400 -10.57 32.90 7.68
C ASN A 400 -11.15 32.43 6.34
N SER A 401 -11.20 31.12 6.09
CA SER A 401 -11.92 30.57 4.93
C SER A 401 -13.37 30.27 5.31
N THR A 402 -14.34 30.92 4.64
CA THR A 402 -15.76 30.58 4.77
C THR A 402 -16.16 29.64 3.63
N PHE A 403 -16.61 28.42 3.94
CA PHE A 403 -17.10 27.46 2.95
C PHE A 403 -18.61 27.44 2.94
N THR A 404 -19.25 27.55 1.76
CA THR A 404 -20.69 27.33 1.61
C THR A 404 -20.94 25.94 1.06
N ALA A 405 -21.67 25.09 1.79
CA ALA A 405 -22.02 23.73 1.35
C ALA A 405 -23.52 23.61 1.09
N THR A 406 -23.89 22.97 -0.02
CA THR A 406 -25.27 22.64 -0.42
C THR A 406 -25.45 21.13 -0.57
N TRP A 407 -26.70 20.69 -0.66
CA TRP A 407 -27.06 19.28 -0.92
C TRP A 407 -26.64 18.82 -2.32
N ARG A 408 -26.17 17.57 -2.45
CA ARG A 408 -25.81 16.98 -3.75
C ARG A 408 -27.01 16.73 -4.66
N TYR A 409 -28.13 16.30 -4.10
CA TYR A 409 -29.30 15.91 -4.86
C TYR A 409 -30.46 16.89 -4.63
N PRO A 410 -31.34 17.12 -5.62
CA PRO A 410 -32.45 18.05 -5.52
C PRO A 410 -33.52 17.50 -4.57
N TYR A 411 -33.56 18.00 -3.33
CA TYR A 411 -34.58 17.62 -2.35
C TYR A 411 -35.72 18.64 -2.29
N ARG A 412 -36.95 18.15 -2.09
CA ARG A 412 -38.11 19.02 -1.86
C ARG A 412 -38.08 19.52 -0.42
N ASN A 413 -37.89 20.81 -0.24
CA ASN A 413 -37.94 21.46 1.08
C ASN A 413 -39.38 21.48 1.60
N VAL A 414 -39.76 20.46 2.37
CA VAL A 414 -40.96 20.56 3.23
C VAL A 414 -40.50 20.83 4.65
N HIS A 415 -40.48 22.11 5.03
CA HIS A 415 -40.16 22.53 6.39
C HIS A 415 -41.32 22.19 7.32
N HIS A 416 -41.29 20.99 7.88
CA HIS A 416 -42.19 20.62 8.96
C HIS A 416 -41.65 21.15 10.29
N HIS A 417 -42.54 21.76 11.08
CA HIS A 417 -42.25 22.05 12.48
C HIS A 417 -42.45 20.75 13.26
N MET A 418 -41.39 20.24 13.87
CA MET A 418 -41.45 19.04 14.68
C MET A 418 -40.80 19.25 16.04
N GLU A 419 -41.23 18.44 17.00
CA GLU A 419 -40.68 18.41 18.35
C GLU A 419 -39.22 17.93 18.35
N PHE A 420 -38.38 18.65 19.09
CA PHE A 420 -36.99 18.34 19.40
C PHE A 420 -36.82 18.39 20.92
N LYS A 421 -36.38 17.29 21.52
CA LYS A 421 -36.11 17.19 22.96
C LYS A 421 -34.71 17.69 23.24
N THR A 422 -34.55 18.72 24.08
CA THR A 422 -33.23 19.24 24.48
C THR A 422 -32.57 18.36 25.55
N GLU A 423 -31.28 18.57 25.84
CA GLU A 423 -30.59 17.88 26.95
C GLU A 423 -31.26 18.12 28.31
N SER A 424 -31.89 19.28 28.50
CA SER A 424 -32.62 19.63 29.72
C SER A 424 -34.04 19.04 29.78
N GLY A 425 -34.42 18.16 28.84
CA GLY A 425 -35.75 17.55 28.76
C GLY A 425 -36.87 18.46 28.24
N LYS A 426 -36.55 19.70 27.81
CA LYS A 426 -37.55 20.63 27.27
C LYS A 426 -37.85 20.29 25.81
N VAL A 427 -39.12 20.36 25.42
CA VAL A 427 -39.55 20.15 24.03
C VAL A 427 -39.56 21.49 23.28
N LYS A 428 -38.92 21.54 22.11
CA LYS A 428 -38.91 22.71 21.21
C LYS A 428 -39.45 22.33 19.84
N HIS A 429 -40.08 23.28 19.17
CA HIS A 429 -40.51 23.10 17.79
C HIS A 429 -39.47 23.72 16.85
N VAL A 430 -38.84 22.90 16.01
CA VAL A 430 -37.82 23.36 15.04
C VAL A 430 -38.19 22.91 13.63
N LYS A 431 -37.66 23.62 12.62
CA LYS A 431 -37.87 23.28 11.21
C LYS A 431 -36.99 22.09 10.84
N TYR A 432 -37.55 21.12 10.10
CA TYR A 432 -36.82 19.96 9.59
C TYR A 432 -36.68 19.97 8.06
N VAL A 433 -35.64 19.31 7.56
CA VAL A 433 -35.48 18.90 6.15
C VAL A 433 -35.65 17.38 6.05
N THR A 434 -36.29 16.95 4.96
CA THR A 434 -36.65 15.54 4.71
C THR A 434 -36.20 15.06 3.33
N ALA A 435 -35.98 13.76 3.19
CA ALA A 435 -35.66 13.13 1.90
C ALA A 435 -36.88 13.02 0.98
N ASN A 436 -36.68 13.13 -0.33
CA ASN A 436 -37.68 12.79 -1.35
C ASN A 436 -37.73 11.25 -1.51
N LYS A 437 -38.92 10.65 -1.31
CA LYS A 437 -39.13 9.19 -1.38
C LYS A 437 -38.77 8.61 -2.75
N THR A 438 -39.26 9.23 -3.82
CA THR A 438 -39.05 8.76 -5.21
C THR A 438 -37.59 8.83 -5.62
N LEU A 439 -36.88 9.90 -5.22
CA LEU A 439 -35.45 10.07 -5.48
C LEU A 439 -34.60 9.12 -4.64
N SER A 440 -35.02 8.79 -3.42
CA SER A 440 -34.33 7.84 -2.55
C SER A 440 -34.31 6.43 -3.17
N ASP A 441 -35.43 6.00 -3.77
CA ASP A 441 -35.51 4.70 -4.44
C ASP A 441 -34.57 4.60 -5.65
N GLU A 442 -34.52 5.67 -6.46
CA GLU A 442 -33.63 5.78 -7.62
C GLU A 442 -32.14 5.78 -7.22
N LEU A 443 -31.78 6.53 -6.19
CA LEU A 443 -30.41 6.55 -5.66
C LEU A 443 -29.98 5.16 -5.18
N VAL A 444 -30.86 4.44 -4.48
CA VAL A 444 -30.58 3.08 -4.00
C VAL A 444 -30.39 2.09 -5.14
N ALA A 445 -31.21 2.16 -6.18
CA ALA A 445 -31.10 1.30 -7.36
C ALA A 445 -29.72 1.42 -8.03
N ASN A 446 -29.13 2.62 -7.99
CA ASN A 446 -27.80 2.95 -8.53
C ASN A 446 -26.65 2.82 -7.51
N ASN A 447 -26.90 2.30 -6.30
CA ASN A 447 -25.92 2.21 -5.20
C ASN A 447 -25.33 3.58 -4.79
N LEU A 448 -26.10 4.65 -5.01
CA LEU A 448 -25.84 6.03 -4.63
C LEU A 448 -26.72 6.42 -3.44
N GLY A 449 -26.48 7.60 -2.87
CA GLY A 449 -27.35 8.15 -1.81
C GLY A 449 -26.83 7.98 -0.39
N PHE A 450 -27.75 7.80 0.55
CA PHE A 450 -27.49 7.82 1.98
C PHE A 450 -26.90 6.51 2.48
N ARG A 451 -26.04 6.60 3.49
CA ARG A 451 -25.53 5.43 4.18
C ARG A 451 -25.87 5.47 5.66
N ILE A 452 -26.29 4.32 6.17
CA ILE A 452 -26.60 4.11 7.58
C ILE A 452 -25.60 3.13 8.17
N ALA A 453 -25.24 3.36 9.42
CA ALA A 453 -24.61 2.38 10.30
C ALA A 453 -25.23 2.51 11.69
N GLU A 454 -25.35 1.41 12.42
CA GLU A 454 -25.88 1.40 13.78
C GLU A 454 -25.03 0.50 14.66
N ASP A 455 -24.79 0.92 15.89
CA ASP A 455 -24.20 0.07 16.93
C ASP A 455 -25.05 0.07 18.20
N ASP A 456 -24.53 -0.36 19.34
CA ASP A 456 -25.23 -0.35 20.63
C ASP A 456 -25.52 1.06 21.18
N VAL A 457 -24.87 2.12 20.70
CA VAL A 457 -24.95 3.49 21.24
C VAL A 457 -25.50 4.51 20.24
N PHE A 458 -25.17 4.39 18.95
CA PHE A 458 -25.46 5.38 17.92
C PHE A 458 -26.21 4.77 16.73
N THR A 459 -27.11 5.59 16.17
CA THR A 459 -27.56 5.47 14.78
C THR A 459 -26.85 6.57 13.99
N VAL A 460 -26.14 6.20 12.93
CA VAL A 460 -25.29 7.12 12.15
C VAL A 460 -25.83 7.28 10.74
N LEU A 461 -26.09 8.53 10.35
CA LEU A 461 -26.49 8.89 8.99
C LEU A 461 -25.36 9.62 8.27
N LYS A 462 -25.00 9.15 7.09
CA LYS A 462 -24.02 9.76 6.19
C LYS A 462 -24.69 10.25 4.91
N ILE A 463 -24.53 11.55 4.64
CA ILE A 463 -25.19 12.27 3.55
C ILE A 463 -24.14 12.88 2.62
N PRO A 464 -24.17 12.60 1.31
CA PRO A 464 -23.32 13.29 0.34
C PRO A 464 -23.75 14.75 0.14
N LEU A 465 -22.77 15.65 0.07
CA LEU A 465 -22.95 17.06 -0.24
C LEU A 465 -22.49 17.37 -1.68
N ASN A 466 -22.81 18.55 -2.20
CA ASN A 466 -22.63 18.92 -3.61
C ASN A 466 -21.17 18.85 -4.11
N GLN A 467 -20.18 18.89 -3.22
CA GLN A 467 -18.79 18.65 -3.60
C GLN A 467 -18.46 17.14 -3.52
N PRO A 468 -17.80 16.54 -4.54
CA PRO A 468 -17.59 15.08 -4.64
C PRO A 468 -16.98 14.42 -3.38
N ALA A 469 -16.18 15.18 -2.65
CA ALA A 469 -15.49 14.72 -1.46
C ALA A 469 -16.24 14.97 -0.13
N LEU A 470 -17.22 15.88 -0.11
CA LEU A 470 -17.88 16.33 1.12
C LEU A 470 -19.03 15.42 1.56
N ARG A 471 -19.03 15.04 2.84
CA ARG A 471 -20.08 14.25 3.47
C ARG A 471 -20.44 14.81 4.84
N LEU A 472 -21.72 15.01 5.10
CA LEU A 472 -22.23 15.26 6.44
C LEU A 472 -22.48 13.91 7.12
N VAL A 473 -21.95 13.72 8.33
CA VAL A 473 -22.20 12.54 9.16
C VAL A 473 -22.82 12.98 10.48
N ILE A 474 -23.98 12.42 10.80
CA ILE A 474 -24.72 12.70 12.03
C ILE A 474 -24.69 11.44 12.89
N PHE A 475 -24.16 11.56 14.10
CA PHE A 475 -24.14 10.54 15.13
C PHE A 475 -25.27 10.83 16.12
N LEU A 476 -26.38 10.11 15.97
CA LEU A 476 -27.55 10.25 16.83
C LEU A 476 -27.49 9.19 17.93
N PRO A 477 -27.33 9.57 19.20
CA PRO A 477 -27.44 8.63 20.33
C PRO A 477 -28.75 7.85 20.30
N LYS A 478 -28.77 6.58 20.68
CA LYS A 478 -30.02 5.85 20.91
C LYS A 478 -30.81 6.50 22.07
N PRO A 479 -32.15 6.35 22.11
CA PRO A 479 -32.99 7.03 23.11
C PRO A 479 -32.61 6.78 24.57
N GLU A 480 -31.93 5.66 24.83
CA GLU A 480 -31.45 5.24 26.16
C GLU A 480 -30.22 6.01 26.65
N TYR A 481 -29.52 6.73 25.75
CA TYR A 481 -28.30 7.45 26.07
C TYR A 481 -28.46 8.96 25.93
N SER A 482 -27.95 9.71 26.92
CA SER A 482 -27.73 11.15 26.74
C SER A 482 -26.54 11.40 25.83
N LEU A 483 -26.49 12.56 25.17
CA LEU A 483 -25.37 12.91 24.30
C LEU A 483 -24.03 12.92 25.08
N ALA A 484 -23.99 13.53 26.26
CA ALA A 484 -22.81 13.52 27.12
C ALA A 484 -22.31 12.09 27.42
N LYS A 485 -23.20 11.16 27.81
CA LYS A 485 -22.83 9.75 28.05
C LYS A 485 -22.39 9.04 26.77
N SER A 486 -23.01 9.36 25.64
CA SER A 486 -22.69 8.75 24.34
C SER A 486 -21.31 9.17 23.84
N ILE A 487 -20.95 10.45 24.01
CA ILE A 487 -19.62 10.95 23.63
C ILE A 487 -18.52 10.26 24.44
N THR A 488 -18.72 9.98 25.73
CA THR A 488 -17.71 9.22 26.52
C THR A 488 -17.49 7.79 26.04
N LYS A 489 -18.48 7.21 25.35
CA LYS A 489 -18.40 5.87 24.75
C LYS A 489 -17.88 5.89 23.30
N LEU A 490 -17.64 7.08 22.74
CA LEU A 490 -17.16 7.25 21.37
C LEU A 490 -15.62 7.19 21.37
N ASP A 491 -15.06 6.12 20.79
CA ASP A 491 -13.63 5.96 20.59
C ASP A 491 -13.27 5.70 19.12
N ALA A 492 -11.98 5.67 18.81
CA ALA A 492 -11.49 5.45 17.45
C ALA A 492 -11.93 4.09 16.88
N THR A 493 -12.06 3.06 17.73
CA THR A 493 -12.46 1.71 17.33
C THR A 493 -13.93 1.68 16.92
N ARG A 494 -14.81 2.28 17.72
CA ARG A 494 -16.24 2.39 17.49
C ARG A 494 -16.55 3.22 16.25
N ILE A 495 -15.90 4.39 16.10
CA ILE A 495 -15.98 5.18 14.86
C ILE A 495 -15.54 4.34 13.64
N GLY A 496 -14.44 3.60 13.78
CA GLY A 496 -13.93 2.73 12.74
C GLY A 496 -14.91 1.62 12.33
N ASN A 497 -15.60 1.00 13.30
CA ASN A 497 -16.59 -0.04 13.06
C ASN A 497 -17.85 0.51 12.39
N LEU A 498 -18.41 1.61 12.93
CA LEU A 498 -19.54 2.33 12.33
C LEU A 498 -19.24 2.72 10.87
N PHE A 499 -18.00 3.08 10.55
CA PHE A 499 -17.63 3.46 9.19
C PHE A 499 -17.46 2.27 8.23
N LYS A 500 -17.13 1.07 8.75
CA LYS A 500 -17.06 -0.16 7.96
C LYS A 500 -18.44 -0.73 7.65
N GLU A 501 -19.40 -0.52 8.55
CA GLU A 501 -20.76 -1.05 8.45
C GLU A 501 -21.70 -0.19 7.59
N PHE A 502 -21.22 0.95 7.08
CA PHE A 502 -22.01 1.81 6.22
C PHE A 502 -22.52 1.07 4.97
N THR A 503 -23.83 0.97 4.90
CA THR A 503 -24.53 0.31 3.80
C THR A 503 -25.50 1.29 3.16
N VAL A 504 -25.68 1.18 1.84
CA VAL A 504 -26.64 1.99 1.09
C VAL A 504 -28.05 1.50 1.45
N TYR A 505 -28.88 2.42 1.96
CA TYR A 505 -30.25 2.17 2.38
C TYR A 505 -31.21 3.16 1.72
N ASN A 506 -32.46 2.73 1.52
CA ASN A 506 -33.55 3.64 1.26
C ASN A 506 -33.85 4.39 2.57
N VAL A 507 -33.42 5.64 2.69
CA VAL A 507 -33.48 6.38 3.96
C VAL A 507 -34.51 7.50 3.90
N HIS A 508 -35.49 7.41 4.78
CA HIS A 508 -36.41 8.50 5.08
C HIS A 508 -35.87 9.29 6.28
N PHE A 509 -34.99 10.26 6.02
CA PHE A 509 -34.43 11.10 7.07
C PHE A 509 -35.30 12.32 7.39
N LYS A 510 -35.22 12.77 8.64
CA LYS A 510 -35.71 14.06 9.13
C LYS A 510 -34.62 14.68 10.01
N ILE A 511 -34.03 15.79 9.55
CA ILE A 511 -32.93 16.49 10.25
C ILE A 511 -33.33 17.94 10.50
N PRO A 512 -33.09 18.51 11.69
CA PRO A 512 -33.39 19.92 11.94
C PRO A 512 -32.56 20.85 11.04
N CYS A 513 -33.09 22.01 10.69
CA CYS A 513 -32.32 23.07 10.03
C CYS A 513 -31.45 23.78 11.09
N PHE A 514 -30.14 23.79 10.89
CA PHE A 514 -29.21 24.51 11.77
C PHE A 514 -28.03 25.08 10.99
N GLU A 515 -27.48 26.19 11.47
CA GLU A 515 -26.22 26.71 10.94
C GLU A 515 -25.07 25.98 11.62
N MET A 516 -24.02 25.70 10.84
CA MET A 516 -22.79 25.12 11.36
C MET A 516 -21.78 26.24 11.48
N SER A 517 -21.21 26.41 12.66
CA SER A 517 -20.00 27.21 12.82
C SER A 517 -19.14 26.51 13.86
N SER A 518 -17.87 26.30 13.55
CA SER A 518 -16.96 25.61 14.45
C SER A 518 -15.67 26.42 14.52
N THR A 519 -15.43 27.04 15.67
CA THR A 519 -14.12 27.59 16.03
C THR A 519 -13.28 26.44 16.57
N LEU A 520 -12.80 25.57 15.68
CA LEU A 520 -12.03 24.40 16.11
C LEU A 520 -10.58 24.83 16.28
N ASP A 521 -10.17 25.08 17.53
CA ASP A 521 -8.76 25.21 17.86
C ASP A 521 -8.09 23.83 17.74
N THR A 522 -7.63 23.55 16.53
CA THR A 522 -6.91 22.31 16.20
C THR A 522 -5.51 22.26 16.81
N SER A 523 -5.03 23.34 17.44
CA SER A 523 -3.69 23.39 18.06
C SER A 523 -3.60 22.42 19.25
N THR A 524 -4.66 22.30 20.05
CA THR A 524 -4.70 21.43 21.24
C THR A 524 -4.89 19.96 20.88
N LEU A 525 -5.70 19.66 19.86
CA LEU A 525 -5.96 18.27 19.42
C LEU A 525 -4.82 17.69 18.55
N MET A 526 -4.08 18.54 17.81
CA MET A 526 -3.03 18.12 16.86
C MET A 526 -1.63 18.69 17.15
N ARG A 527 -1.40 19.32 18.32
CA ARG A 527 -0.10 19.92 18.74
C ARG A 527 0.54 20.85 17.69
N LEU A 528 -0.27 21.62 16.97
CA LEU A 528 0.20 22.60 15.98
C LEU A 528 0.48 23.96 16.67
N LYS A 529 1.53 24.68 16.26
CA LYS A 529 1.94 25.94 16.90
C LYS A 529 0.94 27.10 16.77
N ASN A 530 -0.01 27.07 15.82
CA ASN A 530 -0.98 28.15 15.58
C ASN A 530 -2.41 27.60 15.35
N PRO A 531 -3.46 28.21 15.93
CA PRO A 531 -4.86 27.89 15.65
C PRO A 531 -5.27 28.31 14.23
N LYS A 532 -6.13 27.53 13.58
CA LYS A 532 -6.74 27.86 12.27
C LYS A 532 -8.26 27.90 12.39
N PHE A 533 -8.89 28.96 11.89
CA PHE A 533 -10.33 29.16 11.95
C PHE A 533 -11.00 28.79 10.62
N HIS A 534 -12.04 27.96 10.67
CA HIS A 534 -12.86 27.60 9.50
C HIS A 534 -14.34 27.83 9.81
N LYS A 535 -14.99 28.72 9.05
CA LYS A 535 -16.45 28.91 9.14
C LYS A 535 -17.09 28.16 7.97
N LEU A 536 -18.05 27.28 8.23
CA LEU A 536 -18.70 26.50 7.16
C LEU A 536 -20.20 26.76 7.19
N ARG A 537 -20.69 27.65 6.32
CA ARG A 537 -22.10 28.00 6.25
C ARG A 537 -22.84 26.96 5.41
N PHE A 538 -23.74 26.21 6.02
CA PHE A 538 -24.60 25.28 5.28
C PHE A 538 -25.77 26.04 4.67
N ASP A 539 -25.91 25.99 3.35
CA ASP A 539 -27.09 26.54 2.67
C ASP A 539 -28.12 25.42 2.47
N TRP A 540 -29.25 25.57 3.16
CA TRP A 540 -30.35 24.60 3.15
C TRP A 540 -31.27 24.75 1.91
N ARG A 541 -30.83 25.50 0.89
CA ARG A 541 -31.55 25.65 -0.39
C ARG A 541 -31.34 24.45 -1.32
N GLN A 542 -32.28 24.27 -2.24
CA GLN A 542 -32.19 23.30 -3.33
C GLN A 542 -31.04 23.71 -4.28
N PRO A 543 -30.20 22.78 -4.75
CA PRO A 543 -29.21 23.08 -5.80
C PRO A 543 -29.93 23.57 -7.07
N SER A 544 -29.33 24.52 -7.81
CA SER A 544 -29.96 25.00 -9.06
C SER A 544 -29.92 23.93 -10.15
N GLU A 545 -30.92 23.91 -11.03
CA GLU A 545 -31.08 22.87 -12.06
C GLU A 545 -29.85 22.75 -12.99
N LYS A 546 -29.11 23.84 -13.20
CA LYS A 546 -27.85 23.86 -13.97
C LYS A 546 -26.69 23.07 -13.34
N TYR A 547 -26.77 22.69 -12.05
CA TYR A 547 -25.70 21.93 -11.38
C TYR A 547 -25.79 20.42 -11.61
N LEU A 548 -26.85 19.91 -12.21
CA LEU A 548 -27.02 18.48 -12.50
C LEU A 548 -26.34 18.04 -13.80
N GLU A 549 -25.85 18.98 -14.62
CA GLU A 549 -25.35 18.69 -15.98
C GLU A 549 -23.84 18.45 -16.07
N GLN A 550 -23.08 18.52 -14.98
CA GLN A 550 -21.60 18.55 -15.07
C GLN A 550 -20.84 17.30 -14.64
N ASP A 551 -21.47 16.19 -14.23
CA ASP A 551 -20.68 15.02 -13.82
C ASP A 551 -21.49 13.71 -13.69
N GLU A 552 -22.31 13.32 -14.68
CA GLU A 552 -22.93 11.99 -14.67
C GLU A 552 -22.87 11.31 -16.05
N ASP A 553 -21.77 10.59 -16.30
CA ASP A 553 -21.89 9.30 -16.99
C ASP A 553 -22.84 8.44 -16.15
N PHE A 554 -24.13 8.44 -16.49
CA PHE A 554 -25.05 7.39 -16.07
C PHE A 554 -24.59 6.08 -16.70
N HIS A 555 -23.56 5.45 -16.13
CA HIS A 555 -23.41 4.02 -16.24
C HIS A 555 -24.57 3.40 -15.46
N GLU A 556 -25.71 3.22 -16.15
CA GLU A 556 -26.75 2.33 -15.65
C GLU A 556 -26.08 0.98 -15.38
N PRO A 557 -26.04 0.52 -14.12
CA PRO A 557 -25.52 -0.80 -13.86
C PRO A 557 -26.36 -1.79 -14.67
N PHE A 558 -25.70 -2.68 -15.41
CA PHE A 558 -26.36 -3.74 -16.20
C PHE A 558 -27.39 -4.55 -15.40
N VAL A 559 -27.27 -4.53 -14.07
CA VAL A 559 -28.24 -5.05 -13.12
C VAL A 559 -28.64 -3.93 -12.13
N LYS A 560 -29.85 -3.39 -12.26
CA LYS A 560 -30.45 -2.51 -11.23
C LYS A 560 -30.88 -3.34 -10.03
N ARG A 561 -30.54 -2.91 -8.82
CA ARG A 561 -31.05 -3.56 -7.60
C ARG A 561 -32.54 -3.28 -7.47
N ILE A 562 -33.32 -4.32 -7.16
CA ILE A 562 -34.75 -4.15 -6.87
C ILE A 562 -34.87 -3.26 -5.61
N PRO A 563 -35.56 -2.10 -5.69
CA PRO A 563 -35.66 -1.13 -4.59
C PRO A 563 -36.54 -1.61 -3.42
N ASP A 564 -36.97 -2.87 -3.41
CA ASP A 564 -37.90 -3.44 -2.45
C ASP A 564 -37.22 -3.73 -1.10
N ARG A 565 -36.84 -2.64 -0.43
CA ARG A 565 -36.36 -2.61 0.95
C ARG A 565 -37.27 -1.64 1.70
N THR A 566 -37.88 -2.12 2.78
CA THR A 566 -38.57 -1.26 3.74
C THR A 566 -37.68 -0.07 4.12
N PRO A 567 -38.14 1.18 3.97
CA PRO A 567 -37.30 2.35 4.15
C PRO A 567 -36.84 2.47 5.60
N PHE A 568 -35.55 2.74 5.78
CA PHE A 568 -34.96 3.03 7.07
C PHE A 568 -35.32 4.45 7.50
N HIS A 569 -35.94 4.59 8.66
CA HIS A 569 -36.39 5.89 9.18
C HIS A 569 -35.35 6.49 10.12
N PHE A 570 -34.76 7.63 9.74
CA PHE A 570 -33.80 8.36 10.57
C PHE A 570 -34.40 9.69 11.03
N VAL A 571 -34.63 9.87 12.33
CA VAL A 571 -35.24 11.11 12.87
C VAL A 571 -34.34 11.71 13.96
N ALA A 572 -33.70 12.84 13.66
CA ALA A 572 -32.81 13.55 14.57
C ALA A 572 -33.58 14.51 15.50
N ASN A 573 -34.37 13.95 16.42
CA ASN A 573 -35.27 14.69 17.33
C ASN A 573 -34.73 14.93 18.75
N ARG A 574 -33.43 14.75 18.94
CA ARG A 574 -32.72 14.86 20.22
C ARG A 574 -31.27 15.27 19.97
N PRO A 575 -30.50 15.65 21.00
CA PRO A 575 -29.16 16.19 20.82
C PRO A 575 -28.24 15.17 20.15
N PHE A 576 -27.50 15.62 19.16
CA PHE A 576 -26.62 14.77 18.36
C PHE A 576 -25.28 15.46 18.10
N PHE A 577 -24.31 14.62 17.82
CA PHE A 577 -23.00 15.02 17.35
C PHE A 577 -22.97 14.95 15.83
N TYR A 578 -22.32 15.90 15.18
CA TYR A 578 -22.19 15.88 13.72
C TYR A 578 -20.80 16.29 13.29
N THR A 579 -20.41 15.84 12.10
CA THR A 579 -19.15 16.21 11.49
C THR A 579 -19.28 16.25 9.98
N VAL A 580 -18.59 17.20 9.36
CA VAL A 580 -18.42 17.25 7.91
C VAL A 580 -17.06 16.66 7.58
N PHE A 581 -17.06 15.64 6.74
CA PHE A 581 -15.85 15.03 6.22
C PHE A 581 -15.54 15.54 4.82
N ASN A 582 -14.28 15.86 4.57
CA ASN A 582 -13.70 15.88 3.24
C ASN A 582 -12.93 14.56 3.06
N HIS A 583 -13.45 13.66 2.24
CA HIS A 583 -13.02 12.25 2.15
C HIS A 583 -13.04 11.53 3.50
N ARG A 584 -11.89 11.46 4.20
CA ARG A 584 -11.70 10.81 5.51
C ARG A 584 -11.32 11.80 6.62
N LEU A 585 -11.10 13.08 6.28
CA LEU A 585 -10.68 14.11 7.23
C LEU A 585 -11.91 14.86 7.74
N PRO A 586 -12.18 14.88 9.05
CA PRO A 586 -13.23 15.73 9.61
C PRO A 586 -12.77 17.19 9.52
N ILE A 587 -13.44 17.98 8.70
CA ILE A 587 -13.14 19.41 8.50
C ILE A 587 -14.00 20.30 9.39
N LEU A 588 -15.12 19.77 9.88
CA LEU A 588 -15.96 20.43 10.86
C LEU A 588 -16.50 19.38 11.83
N ILE A 589 -16.52 19.73 13.10
CA ILE A 589 -17.14 18.95 14.16
C ILE A 589 -17.99 19.89 14.99
N GLY A 590 -19.21 19.46 15.34
CA GLY A 590 -20.12 20.23 16.15
C GLY A 590 -21.12 19.36 16.90
N ILE A 591 -21.81 20.00 17.82
CA ILE A 591 -22.89 19.41 18.60
C ILE A 591 -24.14 20.25 18.34
N TYR A 592 -25.27 19.59 18.13
CA TYR A 592 -26.57 20.24 18.07
C TYR A 592 -27.40 19.89 19.30
N THR A 593 -27.75 20.89 20.10
CA THR A 593 -28.52 20.73 21.35
C THR A 593 -29.95 21.29 21.28
N GLY A 594 -30.39 21.79 20.12
CA GLY A 594 -31.71 22.40 19.94
C GLY A 594 -31.78 23.91 20.21
N THR A 595 -30.64 24.60 20.21
CA THR A 595 -30.53 26.08 20.18
C THR A 595 -29.78 26.50 18.91
N ARG A 596 -30.12 27.65 18.33
CA ARG A 596 -29.24 28.30 17.35
C ARG A 596 -27.94 28.63 18.08
N SER A 597 -26.87 27.88 17.80
CA SER A 597 -25.50 28.20 18.21
C SER A 597 -24.88 29.14 17.18
#